data_AF-A0A7S1CZJ3-F1
#
_entry.id   AF-A0A7S1CZJ3-F1
#
_cell.length_a   1.000
_cell.length_b   1.000
_cell.length_c   1.000
_cell.angle_alpha   90.00
_cell.angle_beta   90.00
_cell.angle_gamma   90.00
#
_symmetry.space_group_name_H-M   'P 1'
#
loop_
_entity.id
_entity.type
_entity.pdbx_description
1 polymer ?
#
loop_
_entity_poly.entity_id
_entity_poly.type
_entity_poly.pdbx_seq_one_letter_code
_entity_poly.pdbx_strand_id
1 'polypeptide(L)'
;NNDDDGKETTAADVAVVVLVHSATGGVGLWASEIAARRGGVVVGVVGHAHKIPVFQERILPLCPAAQCFVRSSNPQQFAKDLQDAVVRARLLHHSQQQQQQQEHQEANKEDVDLSSLCGFRYESAHDLVERGWGVDYVMESYGGPYFMPSLDLINPGGSLATFGSTTYNGRGNNNRNRIAFLPLLWKYLTRPRIDPGCLTTRNIRVGGFNLIFLTQNEKELRNALENCIQCLSSNSSHADHDDDNDDEHAKDDDDDPLARVTPPVVGHVFEFDTQAVEALQTLRSGKTVGKVVLTNPNNPLLQQQ
;
A
#
# COMPACT_ATOMS: atom_id res chain seq x y z
N ASN A 1 -6.46 32.83 -36.71
CA ASN A 1 -7.35 31.79 -36.15
C ASN A 1 -6.48 30.67 -35.64
N ASN A 2 -6.11 30.78 -34.37
CA ASN A 2 -5.64 29.65 -33.57
C ASN A 2 -6.89 28.89 -33.15
N ASP A 3 -6.94 27.59 -33.39
CA ASP A 3 -7.79 26.61 -32.71
C ASP A 3 -7.00 25.29 -32.86
N ASP A 4 -6.06 25.03 -31.95
CA ASP A 4 -6.25 24.23 -30.73
C ASP A 4 -6.37 22.73 -31.06
N ASP A 5 -5.25 22.13 -31.47
CA ASP A 5 -5.07 20.68 -31.54
C ASP A 5 -4.98 20.16 -30.10
N GLY A 6 -6.14 19.93 -29.49
CA GLY A 6 -6.27 19.26 -28.21
C GLY A 6 -5.62 17.88 -28.26
N LYS A 7 -4.39 17.81 -27.76
CA LYS A 7 -3.66 16.55 -27.56
C LYS A 7 -4.42 15.76 -26.49
N GLU A 8 -5.27 14.86 -26.95
CA GLU A 8 -6.03 13.93 -26.12
C GLU A 8 -5.03 13.14 -25.26
N THR A 9 -4.92 13.46 -23.97
CA THR A 9 -4.12 12.71 -22.99
C THR A 9 -4.70 11.31 -22.94
N THR A 10 -4.09 10.38 -23.67
CA THR A 10 -4.54 9.00 -23.67
C THR A 10 -4.48 8.45 -22.24
N ALA A 11 -5.44 7.62 -21.84
CA ALA A 11 -5.52 7.05 -20.49
C ALA A 11 -4.24 6.29 -20.03
N ALA A 12 -3.28 6.07 -20.94
CA ALA A 12 -1.97 5.49 -20.69
C ALA A 12 -0.98 6.44 -19.96
N ASP A 13 -1.22 7.75 -19.93
CA ASP A 13 -0.28 8.73 -19.34
C ASP A 13 -0.54 9.04 -17.86
N VAL A 14 -1.59 8.47 -17.27
CA VAL A 14 -1.99 8.73 -15.89
C VAL A 14 -1.43 7.64 -14.98
N ALA A 15 -0.52 8.01 -14.08
CA ALA A 15 0.16 7.09 -13.17
C ALA A 15 -0.80 6.18 -12.39
N VAL A 16 -0.48 4.91 -12.23
CA VAL A 16 -1.28 4.03 -11.37
C VAL A 16 -1.02 4.38 -9.90
N VAL A 17 -2.03 4.81 -9.15
CA VAL A 17 -1.91 5.13 -7.71
C VAL A 17 -2.43 3.97 -6.85
N VAL A 18 -1.62 3.55 -5.88
CA VAL A 18 -1.94 2.46 -4.95
C VAL A 18 -2.01 2.98 -3.52
N LEU A 19 -3.20 2.94 -2.93
CA LEU A 19 -3.44 3.25 -1.52
C LEU A 19 -3.19 2.02 -0.65
N VAL A 20 -2.28 2.13 0.33
CA VAL A 20 -1.94 1.04 1.25
C VAL A 20 -2.24 1.44 2.68
N HIS A 21 -3.23 0.78 3.30
CA HIS A 21 -3.48 0.92 4.73
C HIS A 21 -2.44 0.16 5.54
N SER A 22 -2.10 0.67 6.72
CA SER A 22 -1.09 0.06 7.60
C SER A 22 0.23 -0.17 6.85
N ALA A 23 0.69 0.86 6.12
CA ALA A 23 1.76 0.77 5.14
C ALA A 23 3.12 0.34 5.69
N THR A 24 3.33 0.43 7.01
CA THR A 24 4.54 -0.06 7.70
C THR A 24 4.29 -1.25 8.61
N GLY A 25 3.11 -1.87 8.52
CA GLY A 25 2.83 -3.16 9.12
C GLY A 25 3.44 -4.31 8.32
N GLY A 26 3.38 -5.51 8.86
CA GLY A 26 4.03 -6.68 8.26
C GLY A 26 3.58 -7.04 6.82
N VAL A 27 2.35 -6.71 6.42
CA VAL A 27 1.89 -6.89 5.02
C VAL A 27 2.02 -5.59 4.23
N GLY A 28 1.69 -4.45 4.85
CA GLY A 28 1.65 -3.16 4.16
C GLY A 28 3.00 -2.71 3.60
N LEU A 29 4.11 -3.04 4.27
CA LEU A 29 5.44 -2.62 3.81
C LEU A 29 5.82 -3.33 2.51
N TRP A 30 5.52 -4.63 2.43
CA TRP A 30 5.69 -5.41 1.20
C TRP A 30 4.70 -4.99 0.11
N ALA A 31 3.42 -4.77 0.45
CA ALA A 31 2.44 -4.30 -0.52
C ALA A 31 2.84 -2.95 -1.14
N SER A 32 3.40 -2.05 -0.32
CA SER A 32 3.92 -0.75 -0.77
C SER A 32 5.11 -0.92 -1.71
N GLU A 33 6.08 -1.75 -1.35
CA GLU A 33 7.27 -1.98 -2.18
C GLU A 33 6.94 -2.69 -3.50
N ILE A 34 6.10 -3.73 -3.46
CA ILE A 34 5.63 -4.44 -4.67
C ILE A 34 4.88 -3.47 -5.60
N ALA A 35 4.04 -2.60 -5.04
CA ALA A 35 3.34 -1.59 -5.83
C ALA A 35 4.31 -0.60 -6.48
N ALA A 36 5.27 -0.07 -5.72
CA ALA A 36 6.29 0.85 -6.23
C ALA A 36 7.12 0.22 -7.36
N ARG A 37 7.59 -1.02 -7.17
CA ARG A 37 8.37 -1.75 -8.16
C ARG A 37 7.62 -2.02 -9.45
N ARG A 38 6.30 -2.21 -9.37
CA ARG A 38 5.42 -2.33 -10.55
C ARG A 38 5.09 -0.98 -11.22
N GLY A 39 5.81 0.09 -10.88
CA GLY A 39 5.61 1.44 -11.42
C GLY A 39 4.45 2.20 -10.79
N GLY A 40 3.84 1.69 -9.71
CA GLY A 40 2.75 2.35 -9.02
C GLY A 40 3.22 3.48 -8.10
N VAL A 41 2.46 4.58 -8.07
CA VAL A 41 2.63 5.66 -7.10
C VAL A 41 1.96 5.29 -5.79
N VAL A 42 2.74 5.15 -4.72
CA VAL A 42 2.23 4.61 -3.45
C VAL A 42 1.76 5.72 -2.52
N VAL A 43 0.53 5.60 -2.01
CA VAL A 43 0.00 6.43 -0.92
C VAL A 43 -0.19 5.55 0.32
N GLY A 44 0.67 5.73 1.31
CA GLY A 44 0.68 4.95 2.55
C GLY A 44 -0.09 5.62 3.69
N VAL A 45 -0.79 4.81 4.49
CA VAL A 45 -1.37 5.25 5.75
C VAL A 45 -0.73 4.52 6.93
N VAL A 46 -0.26 5.28 7.93
CA VAL A 46 0.33 4.72 9.15
C VAL A 46 -0.43 5.16 10.41
N GLY A 47 -0.31 4.38 11.49
CA GLY A 47 -1.02 4.70 12.73
C GLY A 47 -0.36 5.77 13.60
N HIS A 48 0.94 6.05 13.41
CA HIS A 48 1.73 6.93 14.27
C HIS A 48 2.84 7.63 13.47
N ALA A 49 3.22 8.85 13.87
CA ALA A 49 4.20 9.68 13.15
C ALA A 49 5.60 9.05 13.05
N HIS A 50 6.06 8.33 14.10
CA HIS A 50 7.37 7.68 14.10
C HIS A 50 7.53 6.57 13.06
N LYS A 51 6.42 6.17 12.40
CA LYS A 51 6.42 5.18 11.33
C LYS A 51 6.64 5.78 9.95
N ILE A 52 6.49 7.10 9.79
CA ILE A 52 6.67 7.77 8.50
C ILE A 52 8.11 7.61 7.98
N PRO A 53 9.17 7.81 8.79
CA PRO A 53 10.54 7.65 8.31
C PRO A 53 10.82 6.26 7.73
N VAL A 54 10.29 5.20 8.36
CA VAL A 54 10.44 3.82 7.86
C VAL A 54 9.79 3.63 6.50
N PHE A 55 8.61 4.22 6.28
CA PHE A 55 7.97 4.19 4.96
C PHE A 55 8.83 4.94 3.94
N GLN A 56 9.31 6.13 4.30
CA GLN A 56 10.07 6.98 3.40
C GLN A 56 11.39 6.34 2.97
N GLU A 57 12.16 5.83 3.93
CA GLU A 57 13.45 5.15 3.69
C GLU A 57 13.29 3.95 2.73
N ARG A 58 12.18 3.20 2.85
CA ARG A 58 11.96 2.00 2.04
C ARG A 58 11.29 2.27 0.69
N ILE A 59 10.41 3.26 0.61
CA ILE A 59 9.54 3.46 -0.56
C ILE A 59 9.99 4.63 -1.45
N LEU A 60 10.50 5.73 -0.89
CA LEU A 60 10.92 6.87 -1.71
C LEU A 60 12.06 6.56 -2.70
N PRO A 61 13.04 5.68 -2.39
CA PRO A 61 14.05 5.29 -3.39
C PRO A 61 13.46 4.58 -4.62
N LEU A 62 12.31 3.90 -4.46
CA LEU A 62 11.64 3.16 -5.52
C LEU A 62 10.53 3.98 -6.20
N CYS A 63 9.90 4.86 -5.43
CA CYS A 63 8.79 5.71 -5.87
C CYS A 63 8.95 7.09 -5.23
N PRO A 64 9.71 8.02 -5.85
CA PRO A 64 9.97 9.34 -5.29
C PRO A 64 8.72 10.20 -5.10
N ALA A 65 7.65 9.92 -5.86
CA ALA A 65 6.35 10.56 -5.73
C ALA A 65 5.48 9.99 -4.59
N ALA A 66 5.91 8.93 -3.91
CA ALA A 66 5.11 8.30 -2.85
C ALA A 66 4.82 9.27 -1.71
N GLN A 67 3.63 9.15 -1.12
CA GLN A 67 3.20 9.95 0.02
C GLN A 67 2.82 9.04 1.19
N CYS A 68 3.02 9.51 2.42
CA CYS A 68 2.61 8.79 3.61
C CYS A 68 2.11 9.75 4.69
N PHE A 69 0.98 9.43 5.31
CA PHE A 69 0.38 10.25 6.36
C PHE A 69 -0.10 9.43 7.56
N VAL A 70 -0.29 10.11 8.69
CA VAL A 70 -0.79 9.50 9.92
C VAL A 70 -2.31 9.45 9.90
N ARG A 71 -2.89 8.27 10.11
CA ARG A 71 -4.34 8.07 10.22
C ARG A 71 -4.92 8.90 11.36
N SER A 72 -5.79 9.85 11.02
CA SER A 72 -6.60 10.57 12.00
C SER A 72 -7.66 9.67 12.64
N SER A 73 -7.95 9.90 13.93
CA SER A 73 -9.11 9.30 14.59
C SER A 73 -10.44 9.90 14.11
N ASN A 74 -10.39 11.12 13.56
CA ASN A 74 -11.53 11.81 12.96
C ASN A 74 -11.67 11.37 11.47
N PRO A 75 -12.79 10.74 11.07
CA PRO A 75 -12.98 10.27 9.71
C PRO A 75 -13.00 11.37 8.64
N GLN A 76 -13.55 12.54 8.95
CA GLN A 76 -13.55 13.67 8.02
C GLN A 76 -12.14 14.20 7.79
N GLN A 77 -11.32 14.27 8.85
CA GLN A 77 -9.93 14.66 8.71
C GLN A 77 -9.14 13.59 7.93
N PHE A 78 -9.37 12.31 8.20
CA PHE A 78 -8.77 11.22 7.43
C PHE A 78 -9.07 11.33 5.92
N ALA A 79 -10.32 11.63 5.55
CA ALA A 79 -10.71 11.81 4.15
C ALA A 79 -9.93 12.97 3.49
N LYS A 80 -9.78 14.10 4.20
CA LYS A 80 -8.99 15.24 3.75
C LYS A 80 -7.52 14.90 3.59
N ASP A 81 -6.92 14.30 4.62
CA ASP A 81 -5.50 13.90 4.60
C ASP A 81 -5.22 12.92 3.44
N LEU A 82 -6.16 12.03 3.16
CA LEU A 82 -6.08 11.09 2.05
C LEU A 82 -6.12 11.82 0.69
N GLN A 83 -7.08 12.73 0.50
CA GLN A 83 -7.19 13.53 -0.72
C GLN A 83 -5.91 14.36 -0.94
N ASP A 84 -5.43 15.06 0.09
CA ASP A 84 -4.20 15.86 0.04
C ASP A 84 -2.96 15.02 -0.26
N ALA A 85 -2.89 13.79 0.26
CA ALA A 85 -1.78 12.88 -0.03
C ALA A 85 -1.82 12.40 -1.49
N VAL A 86 -3.00 12.08 -2.03
CA VAL A 86 -3.15 11.65 -3.42
C VAL A 86 -2.82 12.79 -4.39
N VAL A 87 -3.35 14.00 -4.15
CA VAL A 87 -3.05 15.20 -4.95
C VAL A 87 -1.54 15.47 -4.97
N ARG A 88 -0.88 15.45 -3.81
CA ARG A 88 0.57 15.63 -3.74
C ARG A 88 1.34 14.56 -4.49
N ALA A 89 0.92 13.30 -4.39
CA ALA A 89 1.57 12.20 -5.09
C ALA A 89 1.46 12.36 -6.62
N ARG A 90 0.27 12.74 -7.11
CA ARG A 90 0.01 13.04 -8.53
C ARG A 90 0.88 14.20 -9.03
N LEU A 91 0.93 15.30 -8.28
CA LEU A 91 1.73 16.49 -8.60
C LEU A 91 3.21 16.16 -8.71
N LEU A 92 3.75 15.44 -7.71
CA LEU A 92 5.16 15.05 -7.71
C LEU A 92 5.48 14.15 -8.90
N HIS A 93 4.64 13.16 -9.18
CA HIS A 93 4.84 12.28 -10.33
C HIS A 93 4.84 13.03 -11.66
N HIS A 94 3.87 13.94 -11.84
CA HIS A 94 3.80 14.74 -13.06
C HIS A 94 5.03 15.65 -13.23
N SER A 95 5.49 16.29 -12.14
CA SER A 95 6.69 17.12 -12.17
C SER A 95 7.96 16.34 -12.55
N GLN A 96 8.08 15.09 -12.11
CA GLN A 96 9.22 14.22 -12.41
C GLN A 96 9.23 13.79 -13.88
N GLN A 97 8.06 13.44 -14.43
CA GLN A 97 7.95 13.11 -15.85
C GLN A 97 8.35 14.30 -16.74
N GLN A 98 7.92 15.51 -16.39
CA GLN A 98 8.28 16.72 -17.15
C GLN A 98 9.79 16.99 -17.12
N GLN A 99 10.44 16.84 -15.96
CA GLN A 99 11.89 17.02 -15.85
C GLN A 99 12.66 16.00 -16.71
N GLN A 100 12.26 14.73 -16.68
CA GLN A 100 12.88 13.66 -17.48
C GLN A 100 12.68 13.89 -18.99
N GLN A 101 11.52 14.40 -19.39
CA GLN A 101 11.24 14.74 -20.80
C GLN A 101 12.02 15.99 -21.26
N GLN A 102 12.20 16.98 -20.39
CA GLN A 102 12.97 18.19 -20.68
C GLN A 102 14.48 17.92 -20.79
N GLU A 103 15.02 16.96 -20.02
CA GLU A 103 16.41 16.51 -20.16
C GLU A 103 16.68 15.75 -21.47
N HIS A 104 15.65 15.16 -22.08
CA HIS A 104 15.73 14.46 -23.38
C HIS A 104 15.37 15.34 -24.59
N GLN A 105 14.82 16.54 -24.38
CA GLN A 105 14.40 17.45 -25.45
C GLN A 105 14.86 18.88 -25.17
N GLU A 106 16.09 19.21 -25.57
CA GLU A 106 16.40 20.60 -25.93
C GLU A 106 15.57 20.95 -27.18
N ALA A 107 14.67 21.93 -27.03
CA ALA A 107 13.79 22.53 -28.05
C ALA A 107 12.39 21.92 -28.23
N ASN A 108 11.48 22.21 -27.30
CA ASN A 108 10.28 23.01 -27.62
C ASN A 108 9.57 23.42 -26.33
N LYS A 109 9.52 24.73 -26.08
CA LYS A 109 8.94 25.32 -24.88
C LYS A 109 7.48 25.67 -25.16
N GLU A 110 6.58 24.76 -24.81
CA GLU A 110 5.19 25.13 -24.51
C GLU A 110 5.03 25.12 -22.99
N ASP A 111 4.85 26.32 -22.42
CA ASP A 111 4.62 26.53 -21.00
C ASP A 111 3.23 25.99 -20.63
N VAL A 112 3.17 24.79 -20.03
CA VAL A 112 1.95 24.33 -19.36
C VAL A 112 1.75 25.13 -18.08
N ASP A 113 0.58 25.76 -17.94
CA ASP A 113 0.26 26.65 -16.83
C ASP A 113 0.14 25.90 -15.48
N LEU A 114 1.26 25.79 -14.78
CA LEU A 114 1.36 25.28 -13.41
C LEU A 114 0.60 26.14 -12.37
N SER A 115 0.16 27.36 -12.73
CA SER A 115 -0.65 28.19 -11.82
C SER A 115 -2.07 27.63 -11.62
N SER A 116 -2.56 26.80 -12.55
CA SER A 116 -3.78 26.00 -12.38
C SER A 116 -3.67 24.90 -11.30
N LEU A 117 -2.45 24.45 -10.99
CA LEU A 117 -2.15 23.48 -9.93
C LEU A 117 -1.92 24.14 -8.57
N CYS A 118 -1.78 25.47 -8.52
CA CYS A 118 -1.58 26.20 -7.27
C CYS A 118 -2.89 26.68 -6.63
N GLY A 119 -4.04 26.34 -7.24
CA GLY A 119 -5.38 26.74 -6.85
C GLY A 119 -6.21 25.68 -6.11
N PHE A 120 -5.61 24.63 -5.53
CA PHE A 120 -6.33 23.55 -4.84
C PHE A 120 -7.03 24.04 -3.56
N ARG A 121 -8.20 24.67 -3.75
CA ARG A 121 -9.27 24.72 -2.74
C ARG A 121 -9.78 23.30 -2.53
N TYR A 122 -10.07 22.93 -1.28
CA TYR A 122 -10.67 21.64 -0.85
C TYR A 122 -11.47 20.94 -1.96
N GLU A 123 -10.81 20.05 -2.71
CA GLU A 123 -11.48 19.24 -3.73
C GLU A 123 -12.19 18.09 -3.03
N SER A 124 -13.44 17.84 -3.41
CA SER A 124 -14.13 16.67 -2.92
C SER A 124 -13.56 15.40 -3.58
N ALA A 125 -13.79 14.23 -2.98
CA ALA A 125 -13.41 12.97 -3.61
C ALA A 125 -14.04 12.80 -5.01
N HIS A 126 -15.22 13.38 -5.23
CA HIS A 126 -15.90 13.38 -6.51
C HIS A 126 -15.10 14.15 -7.57
N ASP A 127 -14.71 15.39 -7.25
CA ASP A 127 -13.97 16.25 -8.19
C ASP A 127 -12.63 15.62 -8.59
N LEU A 128 -11.94 14.99 -7.63
CA LEU A 128 -10.69 14.26 -7.90
C LEU A 128 -10.91 13.08 -8.84
N VAL A 129 -11.94 12.28 -8.59
CA VAL A 129 -12.25 11.09 -9.40
C VAL A 129 -12.71 11.48 -10.81
N GLU A 130 -13.49 12.55 -10.96
CA GLU A 130 -13.90 13.07 -12.27
C GLU A 130 -12.69 13.51 -13.11
N ARG A 131 -11.64 14.02 -12.47
CA ARG A 131 -10.37 14.39 -13.12
C ARG A 131 -9.45 13.19 -13.36
N GLY A 132 -9.80 11.99 -12.88
CA GLY A 132 -8.93 10.80 -12.91
C GLY A 132 -7.79 10.84 -11.88
N TRP A 133 -7.86 11.75 -10.91
CA TRP A 133 -6.84 12.00 -9.89
C TRP A 133 -7.07 11.19 -8.60
N GLY A 134 -8.01 10.25 -8.59
CA GLY A 134 -8.21 9.32 -7.49
C GLY A 134 -7.14 8.22 -7.39
N VAL A 135 -7.51 7.12 -6.75
CA VAL A 135 -6.64 5.94 -6.56
C VAL A 135 -7.13 4.77 -7.41
N ASP A 136 -6.22 3.96 -7.93
CA ASP A 136 -6.57 2.86 -8.84
C ASP A 136 -6.69 1.54 -8.08
N TYR A 137 -5.84 1.34 -7.07
CA TYR A 137 -5.87 0.16 -6.21
C TYR A 137 -5.86 0.53 -4.73
N VAL A 138 -6.68 -0.17 -3.93
CA VAL A 138 -6.73 0.01 -2.47
C VAL A 138 -6.47 -1.32 -1.76
N MET A 139 -5.42 -1.34 -0.95
CA MET A 139 -5.09 -2.42 -0.02
C MET A 139 -5.64 -2.07 1.38
N GLU A 140 -6.87 -2.50 1.65
CA GLU A 140 -7.69 -2.06 2.77
C GLU A 140 -7.57 -3.02 3.97
N SER A 141 -7.24 -2.48 5.16
CA SER A 141 -7.06 -3.28 6.39
C SER A 141 -7.66 -2.67 7.66
N TYR A 142 -8.25 -1.48 7.58
CA TYR A 142 -8.79 -0.77 8.72
C TYR A 142 -10.27 -1.06 8.94
N GLY A 143 -11.08 -0.97 7.89
CA GLY A 143 -12.53 -1.03 7.89
C GLY A 143 -13.18 0.15 8.62
N GLY A 144 -14.46 -0.01 8.94
CA GLY A 144 -15.21 0.99 9.70
C GLY A 144 -15.27 2.35 9.00
N PRO A 145 -14.99 3.47 9.69
CA PRO A 145 -15.16 4.81 9.13
C PRO A 145 -14.12 5.19 8.07
N TYR A 146 -13.06 4.40 7.90
CA TYR A 146 -11.99 4.63 6.91
C TYR A 146 -12.29 3.98 5.56
N PHE A 147 -13.25 3.05 5.54
CA PHE A 147 -13.58 2.27 4.35
C PHE A 147 -14.20 3.14 3.26
N MET A 148 -15.25 3.90 3.58
CA MET A 148 -15.95 4.72 2.58
C MET A 148 -15.07 5.82 1.98
N PRO A 149 -14.30 6.61 2.75
CA PRO A 149 -13.37 7.57 2.16
C PRO A 149 -12.33 6.93 1.21
N SER A 150 -11.93 5.69 1.48
CA SER A 150 -11.01 4.96 0.59
C SER A 150 -11.71 4.45 -0.68
N LEU A 151 -12.97 3.99 -0.58
CA LEU A 151 -13.79 3.52 -1.70
C LEU A 151 -14.23 4.68 -2.61
N ASP A 152 -14.64 5.81 -2.01
CA ASP A 152 -15.15 6.97 -2.73
C ASP A 152 -14.09 7.59 -3.64
N LEU A 153 -12.81 7.48 -3.28
CA LEU A 153 -11.67 8.02 -4.01
C LEU A 153 -11.18 7.11 -5.16
N ILE A 154 -11.79 5.94 -5.40
CA ILE A 154 -11.30 5.01 -6.43
C ILE A 154 -11.63 5.49 -7.83
N ASN A 155 -10.64 5.61 -8.72
CA ASN A 155 -10.88 5.95 -10.12
C ASN A 155 -11.80 4.92 -10.82
N PRO A 156 -12.54 5.32 -11.87
CA PRO A 156 -13.32 4.37 -12.66
C PRO A 156 -12.44 3.21 -13.16
N GLY A 157 -12.91 1.97 -13.02
CA GLY A 157 -12.14 0.76 -13.37
C GLY A 157 -11.17 0.26 -12.28
N GLY A 158 -11.00 0.99 -11.19
CA GLY A 158 -10.14 0.63 -10.07
C GLY A 158 -10.64 -0.54 -9.22
N SER A 159 -9.88 -0.89 -8.18
CA SER A 159 -10.15 -2.07 -7.35
C SER A 159 -9.78 -1.86 -5.88
N LEU A 160 -10.64 -2.36 -4.98
CA LEU A 160 -10.40 -2.43 -3.54
C LEU A 160 -10.34 -3.88 -3.09
N ALA A 161 -9.22 -4.27 -2.48
CA ALA A 161 -9.06 -5.54 -1.78
C ALA A 161 -9.09 -5.29 -0.27
N THR A 162 -10.08 -5.85 0.43
CA THR A 162 -10.15 -5.81 1.90
C THR A 162 -9.70 -7.15 2.48
N PHE A 163 -8.67 -7.13 3.32
CA PHE A 163 -8.08 -8.34 3.92
C PHE A 163 -8.09 -8.32 5.46
N GLY A 164 -8.91 -7.43 6.03
CA GLY A 164 -9.18 -7.44 7.46
C GLY A 164 -9.78 -6.11 7.91
N SER A 165 -10.38 -6.13 9.09
CA SER A 165 -10.74 -4.90 9.78
C SER A 165 -10.12 -4.90 11.16
N THR A 166 -8.95 -4.29 11.24
CA THR A 166 -8.25 -4.03 12.50
C THR A 166 -9.11 -3.19 13.47
N THR A 167 -10.10 -2.45 12.97
CA THR A 167 -11.03 -1.63 13.78
C THR A 167 -12.16 -2.45 14.45
N TYR A 168 -12.50 -3.62 13.89
CA TYR A 168 -13.44 -4.56 14.52
C TYR A 168 -12.77 -5.49 15.54
N ASN A 169 -11.44 -5.63 15.50
CA ASN A 169 -10.66 -6.31 16.54
C ASN A 169 -10.62 -5.43 17.80
N GLY A 170 -11.65 -5.54 18.64
CA GLY A 170 -11.79 -4.76 19.86
C GLY A 170 -10.57 -4.86 20.77
N ARG A 171 -10.22 -3.75 21.44
CA ARG A 171 -9.50 -3.82 22.71
C ARG A 171 -10.40 -4.58 23.69
N GLY A 172 -10.30 -5.91 23.71
CA GLY A 172 -11.01 -6.75 24.67
C GLY A 172 -10.69 -6.26 26.07
N ASN A 173 -11.65 -5.54 26.65
CA ASN A 173 -11.66 -5.26 28.08
C ASN A 173 -12.26 -6.50 28.73
N ASN A 174 -11.55 -7.08 29.67
CA ASN A 174 -11.75 -8.43 30.20
C ASN A 174 -12.93 -8.49 31.18
N ASN A 175 -14.05 -7.81 30.88
CA ASN A 175 -15.21 -7.77 31.74
C ASN A 175 -16.40 -8.42 31.04
N ARG A 176 -16.77 -9.62 31.52
CA ARG A 176 -17.98 -10.37 31.16
C ARG A 176 -19.21 -9.50 31.45
N ASN A 177 -19.65 -8.68 30.49
CA ASN A 177 -20.90 -7.93 30.63
C ASN A 177 -21.70 -7.96 29.33
N ARG A 178 -22.98 -8.33 29.44
CA ARG A 178 -24.00 -8.29 28.37
C ARG A 178 -24.14 -6.89 27.73
N ILE A 179 -23.56 -5.85 28.36
CA ILE A 179 -23.46 -4.47 27.88
C ILE A 179 -22.45 -4.30 26.73
N ALA A 180 -21.48 -5.22 26.56
CA ALA A 180 -20.54 -5.21 25.43
C ALA A 180 -21.23 -5.46 24.06
N PHE A 181 -22.46 -5.98 24.06
CA PHE A 181 -23.25 -6.18 22.85
C PHE A 181 -23.77 -4.87 22.24
N LEU A 182 -24.07 -3.84 23.05
CA LEU A 182 -24.62 -2.58 22.55
C LEU A 182 -23.66 -1.82 21.61
N PRO A 183 -22.37 -1.62 21.94
CA PRO A 183 -21.42 -1.03 21.01
C PRO A 183 -21.12 -1.94 19.80
N LEU A 184 -21.23 -3.26 19.94
CA LEU A 184 -21.12 -4.19 18.81
C LEU A 184 -22.32 -4.06 17.85
N LEU A 185 -23.54 -3.97 18.38
CA LEU A 185 -24.76 -3.73 17.61
C LEU A 185 -24.71 -2.37 16.92
N TRP A 186 -24.26 -1.32 17.61
CA TRP A 186 -24.05 -0.01 17.01
C TRP A 186 -23.02 -0.06 15.88
N LYS A 187 -21.88 -0.73 16.07
CA LYS A 187 -20.87 -0.98 15.02
C LYS A 187 -21.41 -1.77 13.83
N TYR A 188 -22.33 -2.71 14.07
CA TYR A 188 -22.99 -3.47 13.03
C TYR A 188 -24.01 -2.63 12.24
N LEU A 189 -24.82 -1.82 12.94
CA LEU A 189 -25.82 -0.94 12.33
C LEU A 189 -25.19 0.22 11.55
N THR A 190 -24.07 0.74 12.02
CA THR A 190 -23.29 1.80 11.35
C THR A 190 -22.29 1.26 10.33
N ARG A 191 -22.35 -0.04 10.02
CA ARG A 191 -21.45 -0.64 9.04
C ARG A 191 -21.66 0.04 7.68
N PRO A 192 -20.57 0.42 6.99
CA PRO A 192 -20.67 0.96 5.65
C PRO A 192 -21.39 -0.05 4.74
N ARG A 193 -22.48 0.40 4.11
CA ARG A 193 -23.25 -0.37 3.13
C ARG A 193 -22.89 0.14 1.74
N ILE A 194 -22.45 -0.77 0.89
CA ILE A 194 -22.12 -0.46 -0.50
C ILE A 194 -23.33 -0.82 -1.34
N ASP A 195 -23.81 0.14 -2.13
CA ASP A 195 -24.81 -0.14 -3.16
C ASP A 195 -24.11 -0.74 -4.39
N PRO A 196 -24.46 -1.96 -4.82
CA PRO A 196 -23.90 -2.56 -6.03
C PRO A 196 -24.06 -1.69 -7.29
N GLY A 197 -25.14 -0.90 -7.39
CA GLY A 197 -25.36 0.00 -8.51
C GLY A 197 -24.23 1.01 -8.68
N CYS A 198 -23.74 1.58 -7.56
CA CYS A 198 -22.63 2.52 -7.57
C CYS A 198 -21.32 1.88 -8.08
N LEU A 199 -21.10 0.60 -7.78
CA LEU A 199 -19.92 -0.13 -8.27
C LEU A 199 -19.99 -0.35 -9.78
N THR A 200 -21.16 -0.70 -10.30
CA THR A 200 -21.36 -0.93 -11.74
C THR A 200 -21.22 0.34 -12.56
N THR A 201 -21.70 1.49 -12.06
CA THR A 201 -21.60 2.76 -12.79
C THR A 201 -20.15 3.22 -12.98
N ARG A 202 -19.26 2.92 -12.03
CA ARG A 202 -17.83 3.29 -12.08
C ARG A 202 -16.91 2.11 -12.47
N ASN A 203 -17.46 0.93 -12.79
CA ASN A 203 -16.68 -0.30 -13.01
C ASN A 203 -15.68 -0.61 -11.87
N ILE A 204 -16.06 -0.32 -10.62
CA ILE A 204 -15.20 -0.56 -9.45
C ILE A 204 -15.34 -1.99 -8.97
N ARG A 205 -14.22 -2.66 -8.73
CA ARG A 205 -14.18 -3.98 -8.10
C ARG A 205 -13.97 -3.86 -6.60
N VAL A 206 -14.77 -4.56 -5.81
CA VAL A 206 -14.58 -4.67 -4.36
C VAL A 206 -14.55 -6.15 -4.00
N GLY A 207 -13.42 -6.61 -3.46
CA GLY A 207 -13.17 -8.02 -3.14
C GLY A 207 -12.65 -8.22 -1.72
N GLY A 208 -13.15 -9.25 -1.05
CA GLY A 208 -12.57 -9.74 0.20
C GLY A 208 -11.43 -10.70 -0.09
N PHE A 209 -10.31 -10.56 0.62
CA PHE A 209 -9.19 -11.49 0.54
C PHE A 209 -8.92 -12.09 1.91
N ASN A 210 -9.00 -13.41 2.03
CA ASN A 210 -8.70 -14.12 3.26
C ASN A 210 -7.92 -15.40 2.93
N LEU A 211 -6.64 -15.39 3.33
CA LEU A 211 -5.68 -16.44 3.01
C LEU A 211 -6.08 -17.83 3.54
N ILE A 212 -6.83 -17.91 4.64
CA ILE A 212 -7.22 -19.20 5.25
C ILE A 212 -8.10 -20.01 4.29
N PHE A 213 -8.94 -19.34 3.49
CA PHE A 213 -9.81 -19.99 2.52
C PHE A 213 -9.09 -20.44 1.24
N LEU A 214 -7.80 -20.10 1.08
CA LEU A 214 -6.97 -20.53 -0.03
C LEU A 214 -6.07 -21.72 0.32
N THR A 215 -6.14 -22.25 1.54
CA THR A 215 -5.29 -23.35 2.01
C THR A 215 -5.42 -24.64 1.20
N GLN A 216 -6.53 -24.82 0.47
CA GLN A 216 -6.73 -25.94 -0.45
C GLN A 216 -6.01 -25.75 -1.80
N ASN A 217 -5.65 -24.51 -2.15
CA ASN A 217 -4.96 -24.16 -3.39
C ASN A 217 -3.44 -24.26 -3.18
N GLU A 218 -2.98 -25.46 -2.82
CA GLU A 218 -1.59 -25.71 -2.40
C GLU A 218 -0.58 -25.30 -3.47
N LYS A 219 -0.90 -25.53 -4.75
CA LYS A 219 -0.02 -25.20 -5.87
C LYS A 219 0.17 -23.70 -6.02
N GLU A 220 -0.94 -22.94 -6.00
CA GLU A 220 -0.92 -21.49 -6.11
C GLU A 220 -0.21 -20.86 -4.91
N LEU A 221 -0.49 -21.34 -3.69
CA LEU A 221 0.18 -20.86 -2.48
C LEU A 221 1.68 -21.17 -2.47
N ARG A 222 2.07 -22.37 -2.91
CA ARG A 222 3.47 -22.77 -3.04
C ARG A 222 4.19 -21.88 -4.04
N ASN A 223 3.64 -21.71 -5.24
CA ASN A 223 4.24 -20.84 -6.26
C ASN A 223 4.37 -19.40 -5.77
N ALA A 224 3.34 -18.86 -5.09
CA ALA A 224 3.40 -17.53 -4.52
C ALA A 224 4.51 -17.40 -3.46
N LEU A 225 4.67 -18.41 -2.60
CA LEU A 225 5.74 -18.45 -1.59
C LEU A 225 7.12 -18.59 -2.23
N GLU A 226 7.28 -19.47 -3.21
CA GLU A 226 8.53 -19.66 -3.96
C GLU A 226 8.96 -18.36 -4.64
N ASN A 227 8.03 -17.66 -5.30
CA ASN A 227 8.31 -16.35 -5.88
C ASN A 227 8.77 -15.36 -4.80
N CYS A 228 8.09 -15.32 -3.64
CA CYS A 228 8.50 -14.46 -2.53
C CYS A 228 9.90 -14.80 -2.01
N ILE A 229 10.29 -16.07 -1.96
CA ILE A 229 11.62 -16.53 -1.54
C ILE A 229 12.67 -16.15 -2.59
N GLN A 230 12.37 -16.39 -3.87
CA GLN A 230 13.26 -16.03 -4.98
C GLN A 230 13.58 -14.54 -4.97
N CYS A 231 12.58 -13.67 -4.80
CA CYS A 231 12.75 -12.21 -4.69
C CYS A 231 13.72 -11.79 -3.56
N LEU A 232 13.91 -12.64 -2.55
CA LEU A 232 14.81 -12.41 -1.41
C LEU A 232 16.22 -12.94 -1.67
N SER A 233 16.33 -14.10 -2.32
CA SER A 233 17.60 -14.79 -2.58
C SER A 233 18.45 -14.08 -3.64
N SER A 234 17.83 -13.46 -4.65
CA SER A 234 18.49 -12.66 -5.69
C SER A 234 19.17 -11.38 -5.17
N ASN A 235 18.97 -11.00 -3.89
CA ASN A 235 19.79 -9.97 -3.23
C ASN A 235 21.18 -10.49 -2.79
N SER A 236 21.38 -11.81 -2.71
CA SER A 236 22.62 -12.42 -2.20
C SER A 236 23.66 -12.76 -3.27
N SER A 237 23.24 -12.87 -4.54
CA SER A 237 24.09 -13.29 -5.66
C SER A 237 24.88 -12.16 -6.34
N HIS A 238 24.87 -10.95 -5.80
CA HIS A 238 25.68 -9.81 -6.29
C HIS A 238 26.76 -9.35 -5.30
N ALA A 239 26.94 -10.04 -4.17
CA ALA A 239 27.98 -9.68 -3.20
C ALA A 239 29.29 -10.46 -3.37
N ASP A 240 29.29 -11.62 -4.03
CA ASP A 240 30.48 -12.47 -4.16
C ASP A 240 30.44 -13.23 -5.50
N HIS A 241 31.04 -12.67 -6.56
CA HIS A 241 31.74 -13.43 -7.61
C HIS A 241 32.42 -12.48 -8.60
N ASP A 242 33.66 -12.09 -8.28
CA ASP A 242 34.72 -12.11 -9.27
C ASP A 242 35.03 -13.58 -9.54
N ASP A 243 34.56 -14.16 -10.64
CA ASP A 243 35.31 -15.20 -11.35
C ASP A 243 34.68 -15.52 -12.71
N ASP A 244 35.56 -15.58 -13.70
CA ASP A 244 35.33 -15.89 -15.09
C ASP A 244 34.52 -17.18 -15.29
N ASN A 245 33.39 -17.12 -15.99
CA ASN A 245 32.92 -18.21 -16.85
C ASN A 245 31.89 -17.71 -17.87
N ASP A 246 32.30 -17.78 -19.14
CA ASP A 246 31.46 -17.61 -20.31
C ASP A 246 30.49 -18.80 -20.43
N ASP A 247 29.22 -18.59 -20.08
CA ASP A 247 28.12 -19.45 -20.53
C ASP A 247 27.01 -18.58 -21.15
N GLU A 248 27.03 -18.54 -22.48
CA GLU A 248 26.03 -17.89 -23.34
C GLU A 248 24.69 -18.64 -23.24
N HIS A 249 23.88 -18.42 -22.20
CA HIS A 249 22.41 -18.59 -22.20
C HIS A 249 21.72 -17.96 -20.97
N ALA A 250 22.22 -16.83 -20.47
CA ALA A 250 21.42 -15.98 -19.59
C ALA A 250 20.45 -15.17 -20.47
N LYS A 251 19.16 -15.53 -20.48
CA LYS A 251 18.14 -14.56 -20.87
C LYS A 251 18.20 -13.43 -19.84
N ASP A 252 18.19 -12.20 -20.32
CA ASP A 252 18.08 -11.00 -19.50
C ASP A 252 16.81 -11.07 -18.62
N ASP A 253 16.92 -11.67 -17.43
CA ASP A 253 15.91 -11.66 -16.36
C ASP A 253 15.90 -10.32 -15.58
N ASP A 254 16.65 -9.32 -16.06
CA ASP A 254 16.78 -7.98 -15.46
C ASP A 254 15.49 -7.14 -15.52
N ASP A 255 14.48 -7.58 -16.26
CA ASP A 255 13.21 -6.87 -16.44
C ASP A 255 12.06 -7.33 -15.51
N ASP A 256 12.24 -8.31 -14.62
CA ASP A 256 11.22 -8.58 -13.59
C ASP A 256 11.32 -7.52 -12.47
N PRO A 257 10.35 -6.59 -12.34
CA PRO A 257 10.39 -5.56 -11.30
C PRO A 257 10.43 -6.14 -9.88
N LEU A 258 9.99 -7.40 -9.71
CA LEU A 258 9.99 -8.12 -8.45
C LEU A 258 11.23 -9.00 -8.24
N ALA A 259 12.16 -9.07 -9.20
CA ALA A 259 13.39 -9.84 -9.07
C ALA A 259 14.19 -9.47 -7.82
N ARG A 260 14.00 -8.28 -7.23
CA ARG A 260 14.62 -7.89 -5.96
C ARG A 260 13.55 -7.30 -5.05
N VAL A 261 13.32 -7.87 -3.88
CA VAL A 261 12.46 -7.26 -2.85
C VAL A 261 13.22 -7.23 -1.54
N THR A 262 13.09 -6.14 -0.79
CA THR A 262 13.75 -6.00 0.50
C THR A 262 13.14 -7.00 1.50
N PRO A 263 13.95 -7.73 2.30
CA PRO A 263 13.44 -8.65 3.31
C PRO A 263 12.37 -8.04 4.23
N PRO A 264 11.44 -8.86 4.77
CA PRO A 264 10.47 -8.37 5.74
C PRO A 264 11.19 -7.82 6.96
N VAL A 265 10.86 -6.59 7.37
CA VAL A 265 11.41 -6.02 8.61
C VAL A 265 10.88 -6.82 9.79
N VAL A 266 11.78 -7.42 10.57
CA VAL A 266 11.47 -7.95 11.90
C VAL A 266 11.68 -6.82 12.90
N GLY A 267 10.58 -6.19 13.34
CA GLY A 267 10.68 -5.01 14.20
C GLY A 267 10.80 -5.34 15.68
N HIS A 268 10.24 -6.47 16.12
CA HIS A 268 10.33 -6.92 17.51
C HIS A 268 10.46 -8.43 17.57
N VAL A 269 11.35 -8.88 18.45
CA VAL A 269 11.57 -10.29 18.75
C VAL A 269 11.33 -10.48 20.24
N PHE A 270 10.54 -11.49 20.58
CA PHE A 270 10.21 -11.87 21.95
C PHE A 270 10.46 -13.36 22.13
N GLU A 271 10.89 -13.78 23.32
CA GLU A 271 10.96 -15.21 23.63
C GLU A 271 9.56 -15.79 23.88
N PHE A 272 9.27 -16.96 23.31
CA PHE A 272 7.95 -17.59 23.40
C PHE A 272 7.56 -17.93 24.83
N ASP A 273 8.46 -18.56 25.60
CA ASP A 273 8.17 -19.11 26.92
C ASP A 273 7.91 -18.01 27.97
N THR A 274 8.63 -16.90 27.86
CA THR A 274 8.66 -15.84 28.89
C THR A 274 7.89 -14.58 28.46
N GLN A 275 7.81 -14.27 27.16
CA GLN A 275 7.36 -12.97 26.66
C GLN A 275 6.19 -13.03 25.66
N ALA A 276 5.56 -14.19 25.42
CA ALA A 276 4.44 -14.28 24.47
C ALA A 276 3.27 -13.31 24.74
N VAL A 277 2.94 -13.08 26.03
CA VAL A 277 1.88 -12.13 26.41
C VAL A 277 2.28 -10.68 26.09
N GLU A 278 3.54 -10.33 26.36
CA GLU A 278 4.10 -9.02 26.03
C GLU A 278 4.12 -8.78 24.52
N ALA A 279 4.48 -9.80 23.73
CA ALA A 279 4.45 -9.75 22.27
C ALA A 279 3.04 -9.45 21.75
N LEU A 280 2.01 -10.09 22.31
CA LEU A 280 0.62 -9.85 21.92
C LEU A 280 0.15 -8.43 22.31
N GLN A 281 0.53 -7.94 23.48
CA GLN A 281 0.22 -6.57 23.91
C GLN A 281 0.91 -5.54 23.00
N THR A 282 2.18 -5.78 22.65
CA THR A 282 2.97 -4.96 21.73
C THR A 282 2.33 -4.93 20.35
N LEU A 283 1.92 -6.07 19.80
CA LEU A 283 1.21 -6.16 18.51
C LEU A 283 -0.11 -5.35 18.54
N ARG A 284 -0.90 -5.49 19.61
CA ARG A 284 -2.19 -4.77 19.78
C ARG A 284 -2.02 -3.27 20.01
N SER A 285 -0.84 -2.81 20.41
CA SER A 285 -0.57 -1.38 20.59
C SER A 285 -0.65 -0.59 19.27
N GLY A 286 -0.42 -1.27 18.13
CA GLY A 286 -0.31 -0.64 16.81
C GLY A 286 0.94 0.23 16.64
N LYS A 287 1.90 0.18 17.58
CA LYS A 287 3.17 0.93 17.53
C LYS A 287 4.28 0.19 16.80
N THR A 288 4.13 -1.12 16.60
CA THR A 288 5.11 -1.99 15.95
C THR A 288 5.34 -1.61 14.49
N VAL A 289 6.58 -1.74 14.03
CA VAL A 289 6.95 -1.65 12.61
C VAL A 289 7.29 -3.06 12.14
N GLY A 290 6.85 -3.43 10.94
CA GLY A 290 7.14 -4.75 10.38
C GLY A 290 6.47 -5.91 11.13
N LYS A 291 7.18 -7.05 11.21
CA LYS A 291 6.75 -8.29 11.84
C LYS A 291 7.15 -8.34 13.31
N VAL A 292 6.25 -8.90 14.13
CA VAL A 292 6.53 -9.31 15.51
C VAL A 292 6.79 -10.81 15.49
N VAL A 293 7.95 -11.24 15.98
CA VAL A 293 8.40 -12.63 15.94
C VAL A 293 8.52 -13.18 17.35
N LEU A 294 8.10 -14.42 17.54
CA LEU A 294 8.36 -15.20 18.75
C LEU A 294 9.46 -16.21 18.46
N THR A 295 10.52 -16.19 19.24
CA THR A 295 11.60 -17.18 19.16
C THR A 295 11.37 -18.28 20.18
N ASN A 296 11.69 -19.52 19.79
CA ASN A 296 11.73 -20.65 20.70
C ASN A 296 13.17 -21.17 20.76
N PRO A 297 13.99 -20.75 21.73
CA PRO A 297 15.38 -21.21 21.87
C PRO A 297 15.46 -22.71 22.21
N ASN A 298 14.39 -23.27 22.76
CA ASN A 298 14.25 -24.68 23.07
C ASN A 298 13.75 -25.50 21.86
N ASN A 299 13.68 -24.90 20.66
CA ASN A 299 13.26 -25.62 19.47
C ASN A 299 14.28 -26.71 19.12
N PRO A 300 13.91 -28.00 19.17
CA PRO A 300 14.84 -29.10 18.93
C PRO A 300 15.42 -29.09 17.51
N LEU A 301 14.76 -28.43 16.55
CA LEU A 301 15.25 -28.28 15.17
C LEU A 301 16.35 -27.21 15.04
N LEU A 302 16.38 -26.21 15.94
CA LEU A 302 17.42 -25.17 15.94
C LEU A 302 18.67 -25.60 16.73
N GLN A 303 18.55 -26.59 17.61
CA GLN A 303 19.68 -27.16 18.36
C GLN A 303 20.46 -28.21 17.55
N GLN A 304 19.94 -28.59 16.37
CA GLN A 304 20.54 -29.56 15.46
C GLN A 304 21.26 -28.93 14.25
N GLN A 305 21.26 -27.60 14.15
CA GLN A 305 22.00 -26.81 13.14
C GLN A 305 23.23 -26.17 13.78
#